data_AF-A0A6V7UND0-F1
#
_entry.id   AF-A0A6V7UND0-F1
#
_cell.length_a   1.000
_cell.length_b   1.000
_cell.length_c   1.000
_cell.angle_alpha   90.00
_cell.angle_beta   90.00
_cell.angle_gamma   90.00
#
_symmetry.space_group_name_H-M   'P 1'
#
loop_
_entity.id
_entity.type
_entity.pdbx_description
1 polymer ?
#
loop_
_entity_poly.entity_id
_entity_poly.type
_entity_poly.pdbx_seq_one_letter_code
_entity_poly.pdbx_strand_id
1 'polypeptide(L)'
;MLGKVSSPGENLRISVDSGGCSGFEYKMILDKEINEKEDEIIKFSNGASVVIDKISLEFIRGSKLDYSEDLMRAAFRIIDNPKATNGCSCGASFSPKEIFNMLIINRFGLPFNIYLNNYRFQLIITRKFLNNFVVKIAPQIENNLFFSSKYLENKEYFDQKQNYKKFKIWRGMWAFTFFGIFGWEDWKKLDDDPLKDKVKWAMLHRKYKRYDNAVEELNKALKEAQELGNQKYITRIYDELANTFYESTDFEKAENLFRLVIHRLITIHQKTESSPEFIGISLKLAEIFAKKGDAVSADIGYKHCLKKQIEESDKALGKFYIAHGAHIELKNPMDEIGLDFTEPFALLGMCFHEYGLFLVDFYPERLDEAKEYINEALKISYKIYGVNSSHALNIIVTFSGRCILKNQFKIARDYLEMGIGRVLVQPENENILLSYYCCYSEALFHTGEKELAIDYAERAVNLAKEEAVDPSVREYVSDFAKQIRRDASRSKRSENSLLKWPF
;
A
#
# COMPACT_ATOMS: atom_id res chain seq x y z
N MET A 1 16.63 -26.19 -13.57
CA MET A 1 16.69 -26.16 -12.11
C MET A 1 15.50 -26.84 -11.46
N LEU A 2 14.25 -26.59 -11.89
CA LEU A 2 13.06 -27.18 -11.28
C LEU A 2 13.13 -28.72 -11.10
N GLY A 3 13.45 -29.47 -12.15
CA GLY A 3 13.63 -30.93 -12.04
C GLY A 3 14.78 -31.41 -11.15
N LYS A 4 15.64 -30.52 -10.63
CA LYS A 4 16.66 -30.86 -9.61
C LYS A 4 16.18 -30.62 -8.18
N VAL A 5 15.18 -29.75 -7.99
CA VAL A 5 14.69 -29.34 -6.66
C VAL A 5 13.30 -29.89 -6.32
N SER A 6 12.55 -30.39 -7.31
CA SER A 6 11.26 -31.06 -7.13
C SER A 6 11.42 -32.58 -6.99
N SER A 7 10.69 -33.20 -6.09
CA SER A 7 10.57 -34.67 -6.00
C SER A 7 9.67 -35.22 -7.13
N PRO A 8 9.74 -36.52 -7.45
CA PRO A 8 8.82 -37.12 -8.41
C PRO A 8 7.35 -36.86 -8.05
N GLY A 9 6.60 -36.27 -8.99
CA GLY A 9 5.19 -35.90 -8.81
C GLY A 9 4.94 -34.51 -8.22
N GLU A 10 5.99 -33.76 -7.86
CA GLU A 10 5.88 -32.36 -7.42
C GLU A 10 6.01 -31.38 -8.61
N ASN A 11 5.23 -30.31 -8.52
CA ASN A 11 5.11 -29.26 -9.51
C ASN A 11 5.39 -27.92 -8.83
N LEU A 12 5.95 -26.95 -9.54
CA LEU A 12 6.08 -25.59 -9.00
C LEU A 12 4.75 -24.88 -9.16
N ARG A 13 4.01 -24.73 -8.06
CA ARG A 13 2.79 -23.93 -8.05
C ARG A 13 3.12 -22.46 -7.85
N ILE A 14 2.62 -21.61 -8.73
CA ILE A 14 2.75 -20.15 -8.67
C ILE A 14 1.36 -19.57 -8.42
N SER A 15 1.25 -18.73 -7.39
CA SER A 15 0.03 -18.03 -7.02
C SER A 15 0.32 -16.56 -6.76
N VAL A 16 -0.71 -15.73 -6.90
CA VAL A 16 -0.70 -14.31 -6.56
C VAL A 16 -1.66 -14.07 -5.41
N ASP A 17 -1.12 -13.61 -4.30
CA ASP A 17 -1.90 -13.21 -3.14
C ASP A 17 -2.00 -11.69 -3.03
N SER A 18 -3.02 -11.22 -2.30
CA SER A 18 -3.05 -9.84 -1.81
C SER A 18 -2.15 -9.73 -0.57
N GLY A 19 -1.07 -8.96 -0.65
CA GLY A 19 -0.04 -8.92 0.38
C GLY A 19 1.26 -8.27 -0.10
N GLY A 20 2.29 -8.32 0.74
CA GLY A 20 3.61 -7.78 0.42
C GLY A 20 3.70 -6.24 0.38
N CYS A 21 4.92 -5.74 0.21
CA CYS A 21 5.29 -4.33 0.22
C CYS A 21 4.50 -3.48 -0.80
N SER A 22 4.06 -4.11 -1.90
CA SER A 22 3.46 -3.42 -3.06
C SER A 22 2.00 -3.83 -3.35
N GLY A 23 1.35 -4.57 -2.43
CA GLY A 23 -0.09 -4.83 -2.42
C GLY A 23 -0.54 -6.19 -2.98
N PHE A 24 0.24 -6.82 -3.87
CA PHE A 24 0.11 -8.22 -4.25
C PHE A 24 1.46 -8.91 -4.17
N GLU A 25 1.52 -10.20 -3.81
CA GLU A 25 2.76 -10.95 -3.72
C GLU A 25 2.72 -12.25 -4.52
N TYR A 26 3.85 -12.61 -5.14
CA TYR A 26 4.03 -13.90 -5.79
C TYR A 26 4.40 -14.93 -4.74
N LYS A 27 3.70 -16.06 -4.75
CA LYS A 27 4.08 -17.22 -3.95
C LYS A 27 4.36 -18.42 -4.81
N MET A 28 5.41 -19.12 -4.43
CA MET A 28 5.92 -20.29 -5.13
C MET A 28 6.11 -21.41 -4.12
N ILE A 29 5.49 -22.55 -4.37
CA ILE A 29 5.62 -23.74 -3.54
C ILE A 29 5.73 -24.99 -4.42
N LEU A 30 6.32 -26.05 -3.89
CA LEU A 30 6.27 -27.38 -4.53
C LEU A 30 4.99 -28.08 -4.09
N ASP A 31 4.19 -28.50 -5.06
CA ASP A 31 2.85 -29.06 -4.85
C ASP A 31 2.64 -30.33 -5.68
N LYS A 32 1.97 -31.32 -5.11
CA LYS A 32 1.59 -32.55 -5.82
C LYS A 32 0.16 -32.48 -6.37
N GLU A 33 -0.64 -31.53 -5.91
CA GLU A 33 -2.03 -31.38 -6.32
C GLU A 33 -2.16 -30.51 -7.58
N ILE A 34 -3.01 -30.97 -8.51
CA ILE A 34 -3.35 -30.27 -9.74
C ILE A 34 -4.87 -30.35 -9.90
N ASN A 35 -5.52 -29.20 -10.07
CA ASN A 35 -6.92 -29.12 -10.46
C ASN A 35 -7.00 -28.75 -11.94
N GLU A 36 -7.16 -29.73 -12.83
CA GLU A 36 -7.18 -29.50 -14.29
C GLU A 36 -8.29 -28.53 -14.76
N LYS A 37 -9.34 -28.30 -13.95
CA LYS A 37 -10.42 -27.37 -14.29
C LYS A 37 -10.08 -25.93 -13.95
N GLU A 38 -9.19 -25.69 -13.01
CA GLU A 38 -8.94 -24.37 -12.42
C GLU A 38 -7.49 -23.90 -12.53
N ASP A 39 -6.58 -24.85 -12.76
CA ASP A 39 -5.18 -24.60 -12.99
C ASP A 39 -4.84 -24.57 -14.49
N GLU A 40 -3.91 -23.70 -14.85
CA GLU A 40 -3.13 -23.76 -16.07
C GLU A 40 -1.83 -24.51 -15.79
N ILE A 41 -1.51 -25.51 -16.63
CA ILE A 41 -0.36 -26.40 -16.42
C ILE A 41 0.63 -26.21 -17.57
N ILE A 42 1.84 -25.76 -17.24
CA ILE A 42 2.96 -25.66 -18.19
C ILE A 42 3.89 -26.85 -17.95
N LYS A 43 3.89 -27.81 -18.88
CA LYS A 43 4.75 -29.00 -18.81
C LYS A 43 6.06 -28.77 -19.56
N PHE A 44 7.17 -29.18 -18.95
CA PHE A 44 8.50 -29.14 -19.55
C PHE A 44 8.90 -30.52 -20.07
N SER A 45 9.78 -30.55 -21.08
CA SER A 45 10.23 -31.79 -21.74
C SER A 45 10.98 -32.75 -20.81
N ASN A 46 11.47 -32.28 -19.67
CA ASN A 46 12.15 -33.07 -18.65
C ASN A 46 11.23 -33.59 -17.53
N GLY A 47 9.91 -33.49 -17.70
CA GLY A 47 8.92 -33.98 -16.74
C GLY A 47 8.61 -33.04 -15.58
N ALA A 48 9.30 -31.90 -15.45
CA ALA A 48 8.91 -30.85 -14.51
C ALA A 48 7.63 -30.15 -15.01
N SER A 49 6.82 -29.63 -14.10
CA SER A 49 5.68 -28.80 -14.47
C SER A 49 5.51 -27.60 -13.55
N VAL A 50 4.96 -26.53 -14.11
CA VAL A 50 4.53 -25.32 -13.39
C VAL A 50 3.01 -25.27 -13.43
N VAL A 51 2.40 -25.02 -12.28
CA VAL A 51 0.94 -25.01 -12.10
C VAL A 51 0.54 -23.62 -11.61
N ILE A 52 -0.46 -23.01 -12.24
CA ILE A 52 -0.87 -21.64 -11.92
C ILE A 52 -2.39 -21.62 -11.90
N ASP A 53 -3.01 -21.21 -10.80
CA ASP A 53 -4.46 -21.05 -10.79
C ASP A 53 -4.87 -19.93 -11.76
N LYS A 54 -6.03 -20.08 -12.40
CA LYS A 54 -6.49 -19.16 -13.46
C LYS A 54 -6.60 -17.70 -13.01
N ILE A 55 -6.90 -17.45 -11.73
CA ILE A 55 -7.00 -16.08 -11.20
C ILE A 55 -5.61 -15.47 -11.11
N SER A 56 -4.64 -16.17 -10.51
CA SER A 56 -3.23 -15.76 -10.46
C SER A 56 -2.64 -15.60 -11.85
N LEU A 57 -3.02 -16.46 -12.80
CA LEU A 57 -2.61 -16.35 -14.19
C LEU A 57 -3.01 -14.99 -14.78
N GLU A 58 -4.20 -14.46 -14.50
CA GLU A 58 -4.59 -13.12 -14.98
C GLU A 58 -3.69 -12.00 -14.44
N PHE A 59 -3.06 -12.19 -13.28
CA PHE A 59 -2.12 -11.24 -12.69
C PHE A 59 -0.66 -11.40 -13.15
N ILE A 60 -0.30 -12.55 -13.73
CA ILE A 60 1.09 -12.84 -14.14
C ILE A 60 1.22 -13.27 -15.60
N ARG A 61 0.13 -13.24 -16.39
CA ARG A 61 0.14 -13.65 -17.79
C ARG A 61 1.14 -12.80 -18.58
N GLY A 62 2.07 -13.49 -19.24
CA GLY A 62 3.15 -12.87 -20.02
C GLY A 62 4.41 -12.58 -19.21
N SER A 63 4.43 -12.87 -17.91
CA SER A 63 5.66 -12.80 -17.10
C SER A 63 6.62 -13.95 -17.43
N LYS A 64 7.87 -13.82 -17.01
CA LYS A 64 8.86 -14.90 -17.08
C LYS A 64 9.10 -15.47 -15.69
N LEU A 65 9.25 -16.79 -15.62
CA LEU A 65 9.72 -17.49 -14.42
C LEU A 65 11.22 -17.72 -14.56
N ASP A 66 11.99 -17.21 -13.60
CA ASP A 66 13.44 -17.35 -13.55
C ASP A 66 13.90 -18.04 -12.25
N TYR A 67 15.12 -18.56 -12.23
CA TYR A 67 15.76 -19.15 -11.05
C TYR A 67 17.06 -18.42 -10.76
N SER A 68 17.09 -17.70 -9.64
CA SER A 68 18.24 -16.90 -9.21
C SER A 68 18.96 -17.61 -8.07
N GLU A 69 20.28 -17.72 -8.20
CA GLU A 69 21.18 -18.31 -7.20
C GLU A 69 22.33 -17.32 -6.94
N ASP A 70 22.37 -16.77 -5.73
CA ASP A 70 23.44 -15.93 -5.22
C ASP A 70 24.06 -16.57 -3.95
N LEU A 71 25.12 -15.95 -3.42
CA LEU A 71 25.84 -16.44 -2.23
C LEU A 71 24.97 -16.56 -0.96
N MET A 72 23.78 -15.94 -0.92
CA MET A 72 22.89 -15.91 0.24
C MET A 72 21.50 -16.53 -0.03
N ARG A 73 21.07 -16.72 -1.28
CA ARG A 73 19.72 -17.21 -1.62
C ARG A 73 19.69 -17.92 -2.97
N ALA A 74 19.03 -19.07 -3.01
CA ALA A 74 18.64 -19.76 -4.25
C ALA A 74 17.11 -19.91 -4.30
N ALA A 75 16.45 -19.25 -5.26
CA ALA A 75 14.99 -19.25 -5.34
C ALA A 75 14.45 -18.96 -6.76
N PHE A 76 13.27 -19.50 -7.06
CA PHE A 76 12.49 -19.08 -8.23
C PHE A 76 11.90 -17.68 -8.04
N ARG A 77 11.80 -16.91 -9.12
CA ARG A 77 11.25 -15.55 -9.12
C ARG A 77 10.41 -15.30 -10.38
N ILE A 78 9.35 -14.50 -10.24
CA ILE A 78 8.66 -13.92 -11.39
C ILE A 78 9.40 -12.64 -11.77
N ILE A 79 9.81 -12.53 -13.03
CA ILE A 79 10.44 -11.35 -13.60
C ILE A 79 9.64 -10.86 -14.81
N ASP A 80 9.86 -9.61 -15.20
CA ASP A 80 9.23 -8.97 -16.36
C ASP A 80 7.69 -9.10 -16.37
N ASN A 81 7.01 -9.03 -15.21
CA ASN A 81 5.55 -9.13 -15.18
C ASN A 81 4.90 -7.93 -15.90
N PRO A 82 4.30 -8.11 -17.10
CA PRO A 82 3.73 -7.01 -17.86
C PRO A 82 2.44 -6.47 -17.23
N LYS A 83 1.85 -7.23 -16.30
CA LYS A 83 0.68 -6.85 -15.52
C LYS A 83 1.06 -6.17 -14.22
N ALA A 84 2.33 -5.90 -13.95
CA ALA A 84 2.76 -5.09 -12.81
C ALA A 84 2.99 -3.61 -13.21
N THR A 85 2.60 -2.68 -12.34
CA THR A 85 2.96 -1.24 -12.38
C THR A 85 4.24 -0.98 -11.60
N ASN A 86 4.42 -1.63 -10.44
CA ASN A 86 5.58 -1.47 -9.56
C ASN A 86 5.88 -2.81 -8.86
N GLY A 87 7.16 -3.11 -8.59
CA GLY A 87 7.63 -4.31 -7.89
C GLY A 87 8.05 -4.03 -6.43
N CYS A 88 8.67 -4.97 -5.74
CA CYS A 88 9.39 -4.77 -4.49
C CYS A 88 10.79 -5.38 -4.67
N SER A 89 11.81 -4.84 -4.00
CA SER A 89 13.24 -5.17 -4.25
C SER A 89 13.65 -6.62 -4.04
N CYS A 90 12.82 -7.41 -3.36
CA CYS A 90 13.01 -8.84 -3.27
C CYS A 90 12.42 -9.63 -4.47
N GLY A 91 11.76 -8.96 -5.42
CA GLY A 91 11.01 -9.55 -6.53
C GLY A 91 9.74 -10.29 -6.10
N ALA A 92 9.38 -10.27 -4.81
CA ALA A 92 8.30 -11.08 -4.26
C ALA A 92 6.93 -10.40 -4.27
N SER A 93 6.84 -9.08 -4.50
CA SER A 93 5.56 -8.37 -4.51
C SER A 93 5.46 -7.30 -5.59
N PHE A 94 4.24 -6.97 -6.02
CA PHE A 94 3.94 -6.06 -7.11
C PHE A 94 2.58 -5.35 -6.95
N SER A 95 2.39 -4.26 -7.69
CA SER A 95 1.09 -3.60 -7.88
C SER A 95 0.56 -3.93 -9.29
N PRO A 96 -0.72 -4.31 -9.49
CA PRO A 96 -1.23 -4.68 -10.82
C PRO A 96 -1.55 -3.48 -11.74
N LYS A 97 -1.38 -3.64 -13.05
CA LYS A 97 -1.43 -2.62 -14.13
C LYS A 97 -2.81 -2.41 -14.77
N GLU A 98 -3.67 -3.43 -14.83
CA GLU A 98 -4.88 -3.38 -15.71
C GLU A 98 -6.22 -3.58 -14.98
N ILE A 99 -6.93 -2.47 -14.72
CA ILE A 99 -8.42 -2.37 -14.73
C ILE A 99 -8.89 -1.30 -15.74
N PHE A 100 -7.98 -0.78 -16.57
CA PHE A 100 -8.29 0.32 -17.47
C PHE A 100 -9.07 -0.11 -18.72
N ASN A 101 -8.88 -1.35 -19.20
CA ASN A 101 -9.47 -1.80 -20.48
C ASN A 101 -10.94 -2.27 -20.39
N MET A 102 -11.43 -2.79 -19.25
CA MET A 102 -12.84 -3.17 -19.10
C MET A 102 -13.79 -1.96 -19.07
N LEU A 103 -13.32 -0.80 -18.61
CA LEU A 103 -14.12 0.43 -18.50
C LEU A 103 -14.33 1.12 -19.86
N ILE A 104 -13.39 0.98 -20.81
CA ILE A 104 -13.55 1.53 -22.17
C ILE A 104 -14.60 0.74 -22.95
N ILE A 105 -14.60 -0.60 -22.83
CA ILE A 105 -15.55 -1.47 -23.54
C ILE A 105 -17.00 -1.16 -23.11
N ASN A 106 -17.24 -0.89 -21.82
CA ASN A 106 -18.57 -0.59 -21.30
C ASN A 106 -19.00 0.88 -21.45
N ARG A 107 -18.08 1.83 -21.69
CA ARG A 107 -18.41 3.27 -21.72
C ARG A 107 -18.27 3.94 -23.10
N PHE A 108 -17.44 3.43 -24.01
CA PHE A 108 -17.11 4.11 -25.28
C PHE A 108 -17.34 3.29 -26.56
N GLY A 109 -17.64 1.99 -26.47
CA GLY A 109 -17.80 1.16 -27.67
C GLY A 109 -16.48 0.85 -28.37
N LEU A 110 -16.41 -0.26 -29.11
CA LEU A 110 -15.21 -0.64 -29.86
C LEU A 110 -15.11 0.19 -31.14
N PRO A 111 -13.98 0.88 -31.41
CA PRO A 111 -13.77 1.52 -32.70
C PRO A 111 -13.46 0.46 -33.76
N PHE A 112 -14.29 0.38 -34.79
CA PHE A 112 -13.99 -0.42 -35.98
C PHE A 112 -13.44 0.49 -37.07
N ASN A 113 -12.33 0.08 -37.69
CA ASN A 113 -11.82 0.73 -38.88
C ASN A 113 -12.51 0.12 -40.10
N ILE A 114 -13.21 0.96 -40.86
CA ILE A 114 -13.75 0.58 -42.17
C ILE A 114 -12.92 1.31 -43.21
N TYR A 115 -12.45 0.57 -44.21
CA TYR A 115 -11.68 1.10 -45.32
C TYR A 115 -12.56 1.13 -46.57
N LEU A 116 -12.74 2.32 -47.14
CA LEU A 116 -13.49 2.54 -48.39
C LEU A 116 -12.66 3.45 -49.29
N ASN A 117 -12.39 3.02 -50.53
CA ASN A 117 -11.64 3.77 -51.54
C ASN A 117 -10.36 4.46 -51.01
N ASN A 118 -9.53 3.72 -50.28
CA ASN A 118 -8.27 4.19 -49.67
C ASN A 118 -8.38 5.25 -48.56
N TYR A 119 -9.58 5.49 -48.03
CA TYR A 119 -9.77 6.31 -46.83
C TYR A 119 -10.18 5.45 -45.63
N ARG A 120 -9.57 5.75 -44.46
CA ARG A 120 -9.83 5.07 -43.19
C ARG A 120 -10.91 5.86 -42.43
N PHE A 121 -12.03 5.21 -42.15
CA PHE A 121 -13.10 5.76 -41.32
C PHE A 121 -13.14 5.01 -39.99
N GLN A 122 -13.27 5.75 -38.88
CA GLN A 122 -13.39 5.18 -37.55
C GLN A 122 -14.86 5.22 -37.12
N LEU A 123 -15.48 4.04 -37.01
CA LEU A 123 -16.87 3.90 -36.59
C LEU A 123 -16.90 3.55 -35.10
N ILE A 124 -17.64 4.31 -34.29
CA ILE A 124 -17.81 4.07 -32.85
C ILE A 124 -19.28 3.73 -32.58
N ILE A 125 -19.56 2.47 -32.22
CA ILE A 125 -20.92 2.01 -31.91
C ILE A 125 -21.12 2.01 -30.40
N THR A 126 -22.07 2.81 -29.90
CA THR A 126 -22.43 2.85 -28.48
C THR A 126 -23.82 2.24 -28.25
N ARG A 127 -24.06 1.64 -27.07
CA ARG A 127 -25.29 0.91 -26.72
C ARG A 127 -26.56 1.78 -26.70
N LYS A 128 -26.42 3.12 -26.74
CA LYS A 128 -27.53 4.11 -26.75
C LYS A 128 -28.09 4.38 -28.16
N PHE A 129 -27.48 3.83 -29.21
CA PHE A 129 -27.73 4.14 -30.62
C PHE A 129 -28.44 3.03 -31.41
N LEU A 130 -28.98 2.01 -30.76
CA LEU A 130 -29.65 0.90 -31.43
C LEU A 130 -31.06 1.24 -31.99
N ASN A 131 -31.58 2.45 -31.77
CA ASN A 131 -32.97 2.78 -32.09
C ASN A 131 -33.23 3.82 -33.20
N ASN A 132 -32.24 4.43 -33.87
CA ASN A 132 -32.47 5.21 -35.10
C ASN A 132 -31.15 5.47 -35.86
N PHE A 133 -31.06 4.98 -37.10
CA PHE A 133 -29.91 5.17 -37.98
C PHE A 133 -29.99 6.51 -38.74
N VAL A 134 -29.05 7.43 -38.48
CA VAL A 134 -28.68 8.49 -39.44
C VAL A 134 -27.16 8.69 -39.38
N VAL A 135 -26.46 8.47 -40.49
CA VAL A 135 -25.00 8.66 -40.62
C VAL A 135 -24.74 10.10 -41.06
N LYS A 136 -24.00 10.87 -40.24
CA LYS A 136 -23.42 12.16 -40.64
C LYS A 136 -21.90 11.99 -40.74
N ILE A 137 -21.34 12.29 -41.92
CA ILE A 137 -19.90 12.29 -42.20
C ILE A 137 -19.40 13.73 -42.08
N ALA A 138 -18.36 13.97 -41.28
CA ALA A 138 -17.66 15.26 -41.24
C ALA A 138 -16.14 15.04 -41.37
N PRO A 139 -15.44 15.74 -42.29
CA PRO A 139 -13.99 15.61 -42.48
C PRO A 139 -13.21 16.51 -41.50
N GLN A 140 -12.05 16.04 -41.05
CA GLN A 140 -11.14 16.79 -40.19
C GLN A 140 -10.26 17.76 -41.00
N ILE A 141 -10.04 18.96 -40.45
CA ILE A 141 -8.97 19.88 -40.86
C ILE A 141 -8.22 20.33 -39.60
N GLU A 142 -6.89 20.33 -39.72
CA GLU A 142 -5.88 20.69 -38.71
C GLU A 142 -5.79 22.20 -38.40
N ASN A 143 -5.19 22.46 -37.22
CA ASN A 143 -4.47 23.66 -36.77
C ASN A 143 -5.20 24.86 -36.12
N ASN A 144 -4.74 25.10 -34.88
CA ASN A 144 -4.51 26.35 -34.15
C ASN A 144 -5.68 27.19 -33.57
N LEU A 145 -5.38 27.68 -32.34
CA LEU A 145 -5.76 28.92 -31.65
C LEU A 145 -6.76 28.87 -30.47
N PHE A 146 -6.25 29.45 -29.39
CA PHE A 146 -6.83 29.85 -28.10
C PHE A 146 -8.14 30.64 -28.21
N PHE A 147 -8.96 30.60 -27.14
CA PHE A 147 -9.47 31.83 -26.48
C PHE A 147 -9.85 31.57 -25.00
N SER A 148 -9.40 32.47 -24.12
CA SER A 148 -9.87 32.63 -22.73
C SER A 148 -11.04 33.61 -22.65
N SER A 149 -11.92 33.47 -21.65
CA SER A 149 -12.53 34.56 -20.86
C SER A 149 -13.38 33.89 -19.74
N LYS A 150 -13.62 34.40 -18.54
CA LYS A 150 -13.34 35.69 -17.88
C LYS A 150 -13.58 35.48 -16.37
N TYR A 151 -12.72 36.08 -15.55
CA TYR A 151 -12.94 36.32 -14.11
C TYR A 151 -14.10 37.31 -13.89
N LEU A 152 -14.74 37.22 -12.71
CA LEU A 152 -15.44 38.22 -11.85
C LEU A 152 -16.45 37.40 -11.00
N GLU A 153 -16.52 37.40 -9.66
CA GLU A 153 -16.19 38.38 -8.63
C GLU A 153 -15.97 37.72 -7.24
N ASN A 154 -15.21 38.40 -6.39
CA ASN A 154 -14.82 38.03 -5.03
C ASN A 154 -15.93 38.16 -3.98
N LYS A 155 -15.87 37.30 -2.95
CA LYS A 155 -15.91 37.56 -1.49
C LYS A 155 -16.83 36.59 -0.74
N GLU A 156 -16.24 35.53 -0.21
CA GLU A 156 -16.36 35.15 1.21
C GLU A 156 -15.18 34.21 1.54
N TYR A 157 -14.07 34.86 1.90
CA TYR A 157 -12.85 34.24 2.42
C TYR A 157 -13.06 34.17 3.93
N PHE A 158 -13.55 33.02 4.43
CA PHE A 158 -13.63 32.54 5.83
C PHE A 158 -14.93 31.74 6.01
N ASP A 159 -14.99 30.50 5.51
CA ASP A 159 -15.38 29.31 6.28
C ASP A 159 -15.27 28.05 5.39
N GLN A 160 -15.28 26.89 6.02
CA GLN A 160 -15.41 25.54 5.44
C GLN A 160 -14.11 24.75 5.19
N LYS A 161 -13.69 24.12 6.29
CA LYS A 161 -13.40 22.67 6.39
C LYS A 161 -13.73 21.86 5.13
N GLN A 162 -12.70 21.29 4.49
CA GLN A 162 -12.61 19.91 3.98
C GLN A 162 -11.43 19.82 2.99
N ASN A 163 -10.21 19.80 3.52
CA ASN A 163 -9.03 19.39 2.73
C ASN A 163 -8.39 18.16 3.38
N TYR A 164 -9.13 17.04 3.34
CA TYR A 164 -8.56 15.70 3.53
C TYR A 164 -8.33 15.07 2.15
N LYS A 165 -7.31 15.56 1.45
CA LYS A 165 -6.66 14.85 0.34
C LYS A 165 -5.18 14.79 0.64
N LYS A 166 -4.71 13.67 1.21
CA LYS A 166 -3.35 13.12 1.06
C LYS A 166 -3.18 11.86 1.91
N PHE A 167 -2.31 10.98 1.42
CA PHE A 167 -1.80 9.72 1.99
C PHE A 167 -2.65 8.46 1.78
N LYS A 168 -2.44 7.87 0.59
CA LYS A 168 -2.98 6.60 0.10
C LYS A 168 -2.02 5.42 0.35
N ILE A 169 -1.25 5.45 1.44
CA ILE A 169 -0.11 4.53 1.71
C ILE A 169 -0.41 3.52 2.84
N TRP A 170 -1.48 3.71 3.62
CA TRP A 170 -1.81 2.87 4.77
C TRP A 170 -2.31 1.45 4.48
N ARG A 171 -2.49 1.05 3.21
CA ARG A 171 -3.16 -0.22 2.87
C ARG A 171 -2.31 -1.47 3.11
N GLY A 172 -0.98 -1.37 3.07
CA GLY A 172 -0.08 -2.53 3.26
C GLY A 172 0.11 -2.95 4.71
N MET A 173 -0.08 -2.02 5.65
CA MET A 173 0.20 -2.23 7.08
C MET A 173 -0.83 -3.12 7.80
N TRP A 174 -2.01 -3.29 7.21
CA TRP A 174 -3.16 -3.97 7.84
C TRP A 174 -3.37 -5.42 7.39
N ALA A 175 -2.46 -5.97 6.59
CA ALA A 175 -2.48 -7.37 6.16
C ALA A 175 -2.37 -8.36 7.33
N PHE A 176 -1.83 -7.93 8.48
CA PHE A 176 -1.70 -8.76 9.69
C PHE A 176 -3.03 -9.30 10.21
N THR A 177 -4.08 -8.48 10.20
CA THR A 177 -5.43 -8.90 10.61
C THR A 177 -6.02 -10.00 9.73
N PHE A 178 -5.67 -9.99 8.44
CA PHE A 178 -6.21 -10.92 7.46
C PHE A 178 -5.65 -12.33 7.62
N PHE A 179 -4.31 -12.43 7.67
CA PHE A 179 -3.63 -13.72 7.78
C PHE A 179 -3.73 -14.31 9.19
N GLY A 180 -3.86 -13.51 10.24
CA GLY A 180 -4.01 -14.05 11.59
C GLY A 180 -5.33 -14.80 11.83
N ILE A 181 -6.46 -14.31 11.27
CA ILE A 181 -7.78 -14.94 11.50
C ILE A 181 -7.86 -16.35 10.88
N PHE A 182 -7.25 -16.55 9.71
CA PHE A 182 -7.31 -17.82 8.99
C PHE A 182 -6.05 -18.67 9.16
N GLY A 183 -4.87 -18.09 9.38
CA GLY A 183 -3.64 -18.82 9.14
C GLY A 183 -3.46 -19.13 7.64
N TRP A 184 -2.22 -19.28 7.22
CA TRP A 184 -1.86 -19.46 5.81
C TRP A 184 -2.50 -20.73 5.20
N GLU A 185 -2.54 -21.82 5.97
CA GLU A 185 -3.05 -23.12 5.52
C GLU A 185 -4.57 -23.18 5.39
N ASP A 186 -5.32 -22.44 6.23
CA ASP A 186 -6.76 -22.38 6.05
C ASP A 186 -7.11 -21.51 4.84
N TRP A 187 -6.34 -20.46 4.52
CA TRP A 187 -6.62 -19.60 3.35
C TRP A 187 -6.50 -20.32 2.01
N LYS A 188 -5.53 -21.25 1.90
CA LYS A 188 -5.32 -22.11 0.74
C LYS A 188 -6.46 -23.10 0.51
N LYS A 189 -7.06 -23.62 1.60
CA LYS A 189 -8.19 -24.56 1.52
C LYS A 189 -9.49 -23.90 1.02
N LEU A 190 -9.48 -22.60 0.72
CA LEU A 190 -10.64 -21.80 0.34
C LEU A 190 -10.65 -21.43 -1.14
N ASP A 191 -9.76 -22.00 -1.96
CA ASP A 191 -9.69 -21.69 -3.39
C ASP A 191 -11.01 -22.00 -4.12
N ASP A 192 -11.83 -22.92 -3.61
CA ASP A 192 -13.17 -23.26 -4.12
C ASP A 192 -14.35 -22.49 -3.46
N ASP A 193 -14.11 -21.51 -2.58
CA ASP A 193 -15.18 -20.87 -1.78
C ASP A 193 -15.76 -19.59 -2.45
N PRO A 194 -17.06 -19.55 -2.83
CA PRO A 194 -17.72 -18.38 -3.42
C PRO A 194 -17.75 -17.12 -2.53
N LEU A 195 -17.44 -17.24 -1.22
CA LEU A 195 -17.25 -16.10 -0.30
C LEU A 195 -15.90 -15.41 -0.50
N LYS A 196 -14.86 -16.15 -0.89
CA LYS A 196 -13.50 -15.63 -1.10
C LYS A 196 -13.49 -14.58 -2.20
N ASP A 197 -14.19 -14.85 -3.30
CA ASP A 197 -14.28 -13.93 -4.44
C ASP A 197 -15.04 -12.65 -4.07
N LYS A 198 -16.13 -12.73 -3.31
CA LYS A 198 -16.89 -11.54 -2.89
C LYS A 198 -16.06 -10.61 -2.00
N VAL A 199 -15.27 -11.19 -1.08
CA VAL A 199 -14.33 -10.42 -0.26
C VAL A 199 -13.25 -9.75 -1.12
N LYS A 200 -12.69 -10.47 -2.11
CA LYS A 200 -11.72 -9.89 -3.07
C LYS A 200 -12.35 -8.75 -3.90
N TRP A 201 -13.57 -8.92 -4.40
CA TRP A 201 -14.31 -7.88 -5.12
C TRP A 201 -14.56 -6.65 -4.27
N ALA A 202 -14.95 -6.83 -3.01
CA ALA A 202 -15.11 -5.72 -2.07
C ALA A 202 -13.81 -4.94 -1.88
N MET A 203 -12.67 -5.62 -1.68
CA MET A 203 -11.36 -4.96 -1.59
C MET A 203 -11.03 -4.16 -2.85
N LEU A 204 -11.39 -4.70 -4.02
CA LEU A 204 -11.22 -4.00 -5.29
C LEU A 204 -12.07 -2.74 -5.36
N HIS A 205 -13.33 -2.82 -4.95
CA HIS A 205 -14.21 -1.66 -4.85
C HIS A 205 -13.63 -0.59 -3.91
N ARG A 206 -13.09 -0.97 -2.74
CA ARG A 206 -12.40 -0.05 -1.81
C ARG A 206 -11.17 0.59 -2.45
N LYS A 207 -10.35 -0.17 -3.19
CA LYS A 207 -9.18 0.36 -3.94
C LYS A 207 -9.57 1.51 -4.87
N TYR A 208 -10.73 1.40 -5.52
CA TYR A 208 -11.29 2.43 -6.41
C TYR A 208 -12.22 3.42 -5.71
N LYS A 209 -12.26 3.44 -4.37
CA LYS A 209 -13.11 4.32 -3.56
C LYS A 209 -14.61 4.18 -3.84
N ARG A 210 -15.04 3.01 -4.33
CA ARG A 210 -16.44 2.65 -4.55
C ARG A 210 -16.97 1.97 -3.29
N TYR A 211 -17.04 2.72 -2.19
CA TYR A 211 -17.31 2.16 -0.88
C TYR A 211 -18.71 1.54 -0.78
N ASP A 212 -19.72 2.15 -1.41
CA ASP A 212 -21.08 1.60 -1.43
C ASP A 212 -21.15 0.22 -2.09
N ASN A 213 -20.46 0.04 -3.22
CA ASN A 213 -20.35 -1.26 -3.89
C ASN A 213 -19.60 -2.28 -3.02
N ALA A 214 -18.55 -1.85 -2.30
CA ALA A 214 -17.84 -2.75 -1.38
C ALA A 214 -18.75 -3.22 -0.24
N VAL A 215 -19.54 -2.31 0.36
CA VAL A 215 -20.50 -2.64 1.42
C VAL A 215 -21.59 -3.58 0.90
N GLU A 216 -22.13 -3.33 -0.30
CA GLU A 216 -23.14 -4.20 -0.91
C GLU A 216 -22.62 -5.63 -1.09
N GLU A 217 -21.40 -5.77 -1.63
CA GLU A 217 -20.79 -7.08 -1.88
C GLU A 217 -20.46 -7.83 -0.59
N LEU A 218 -20.00 -7.11 0.44
CA LEU A 218 -19.74 -7.67 1.77
C LEU A 218 -21.02 -8.08 2.49
N ASN A 219 -22.13 -7.36 2.33
CA ASN A 219 -23.41 -7.76 2.94
C ASN A 219 -23.98 -9.03 2.30
N LYS A 220 -23.81 -9.21 0.97
CA LYS A 220 -24.15 -10.47 0.29
C LYS A 220 -23.31 -11.62 0.85
N ALA A 221 -22.00 -11.43 0.93
CA ALA A 221 -21.08 -12.40 1.53
C ALA A 221 -21.44 -12.71 3.00
N LEU A 222 -21.82 -11.70 3.78
CA LEU A 222 -22.19 -11.88 5.18
C LEU A 222 -23.40 -12.79 5.34
N LYS A 223 -24.43 -12.58 4.50
CA LYS A 223 -25.63 -13.41 4.50
C LYS A 223 -25.31 -14.86 4.16
N GLU A 224 -24.53 -15.09 3.11
CA GLU A 224 -24.09 -16.43 2.70
C GLU A 224 -23.25 -17.10 3.82
N ALA A 225 -22.33 -16.35 4.45
CA ALA A 225 -21.50 -16.87 5.55
C ALA A 225 -22.32 -17.23 6.80
N GLN A 226 -23.41 -16.49 7.06
CA GLN A 226 -24.36 -16.77 8.14
C GLN A 226 -25.18 -18.03 7.84
N GLU A 227 -25.66 -18.19 6.60
CA GLU A 227 -26.38 -19.39 6.16
C GLU A 227 -25.51 -20.65 6.25
N LEU A 228 -24.22 -20.54 5.94
CA LEU A 228 -23.23 -21.60 6.10
C LEU A 228 -22.80 -21.83 7.56
N GLY A 229 -23.20 -20.97 8.49
CA GLY A 229 -22.81 -21.05 9.90
C GLY A 229 -21.31 -20.83 10.17
N ASN A 230 -20.55 -20.34 9.19
CA ASN A 230 -19.10 -20.26 9.30
C ASN A 230 -18.65 -18.99 10.05
N GLN A 231 -18.35 -19.16 11.33
CA GLN A 231 -18.00 -18.04 12.21
C GLN A 231 -16.70 -17.31 11.84
N LYS A 232 -15.74 -18.00 11.21
CA LYS A 232 -14.49 -17.37 10.74
C LYS A 232 -14.79 -16.37 9.63
N TYR A 233 -15.58 -16.76 8.62
CA TYR A 233 -16.00 -15.86 7.55
C TYR A 233 -16.83 -14.69 8.03
N ILE A 234 -17.82 -14.93 8.90
CA ILE A 234 -18.66 -13.87 9.45
C ILE A 234 -17.78 -12.79 10.11
N THR A 235 -16.79 -13.21 10.91
CA THR A 235 -15.88 -12.29 11.61
C THR A 235 -15.01 -11.51 10.65
N ARG A 236 -14.53 -12.18 9.60
CA ARG A 236 -13.72 -11.56 8.57
C ARG A 236 -14.50 -10.52 7.75
N ILE A 237 -15.73 -10.84 7.40
CA ILE A 237 -16.59 -9.93 6.64
C ILE A 237 -16.94 -8.70 7.49
N TYR A 238 -17.15 -8.86 8.80
CA TYR A 238 -17.28 -7.71 9.70
C TYR A 238 -16.00 -6.85 9.76
N ASP A 239 -14.82 -7.46 9.79
CA ASP A 239 -13.55 -6.71 9.71
C ASP A 239 -13.40 -5.97 8.37
N GLU A 240 -13.72 -6.58 7.24
CA GLU A 240 -13.71 -5.89 5.94
C GLU A 240 -14.78 -4.80 5.83
N LEU A 241 -15.96 -4.98 6.42
CA LEU A 241 -16.96 -3.92 6.53
C LEU A 241 -16.42 -2.76 7.37
N ALA A 242 -15.80 -3.05 8.53
CA ALA A 242 -15.19 -2.05 9.38
C ALA A 242 -14.08 -1.28 8.64
N ASN A 243 -13.21 -1.98 7.91
CA ASN A 243 -12.17 -1.38 7.07
C ASN A 243 -12.76 -0.55 5.92
N THR A 244 -13.91 -0.95 5.38
CA THR A 244 -14.63 -0.17 4.36
C THR A 244 -15.14 1.15 4.92
N PHE A 245 -15.81 1.11 6.08
CA PHE A 245 -16.31 2.32 6.74
C PHE A 245 -15.19 3.22 7.25
N TYR A 246 -14.10 2.64 7.76
CA TYR A 246 -12.91 3.37 8.16
C TYR A 246 -12.33 4.14 6.97
N GLU A 247 -12.16 3.50 5.81
CA GLU A 247 -11.66 4.17 4.60
C GLU A 247 -12.64 5.19 4.00
N SER A 248 -13.95 4.98 4.19
CA SER A 248 -14.98 5.93 3.80
C SER A 248 -15.18 7.05 4.83
N THR A 249 -14.37 7.10 5.89
CA THR A 249 -14.43 8.07 7.01
C THR A 249 -15.69 8.03 7.86
N ASP A 250 -16.48 6.95 7.76
CA ASP A 250 -17.62 6.69 8.65
C ASP A 250 -17.12 6.00 9.93
N PHE A 251 -16.49 6.80 10.79
CA PHE A 251 -15.80 6.30 11.98
C PHE A 251 -16.74 5.71 13.03
N GLU A 252 -18.01 6.11 13.06
CA GLU A 252 -19.00 5.57 13.98
C GLU A 252 -19.33 4.12 13.63
N LYS A 253 -19.63 3.84 12.35
CA LYS A 253 -19.85 2.45 11.90
C LYS A 253 -18.59 1.60 12.00
N ALA A 254 -17.44 2.18 11.65
CA ALA A 254 -16.16 1.48 11.74
C ALA A 254 -15.86 1.05 13.19
N GLU A 255 -16.02 1.96 14.17
CA GLU A 255 -15.81 1.65 15.58
C GLU A 255 -16.71 0.51 16.05
N ASN A 256 -18.02 0.61 15.78
CA ASN A 256 -19.00 -0.40 16.19
C ASN A 256 -18.65 -1.79 15.64
N LEU A 257 -18.25 -1.86 14.37
CA LEU A 257 -17.85 -3.12 13.74
C LEU A 257 -16.52 -3.64 14.27
N PHE A 258 -15.50 -2.78 14.48
CA PHE A 258 -14.24 -3.23 15.07
C PHE A 258 -14.40 -3.74 16.51
N ARG A 259 -15.24 -3.09 17.33
CA ARG A 259 -15.61 -3.60 18.66
C ARG A 259 -16.29 -4.96 18.57
N LEU A 260 -17.20 -5.14 17.61
CA LEU A 260 -17.82 -6.44 17.35
C LEU A 260 -16.78 -7.49 16.96
N VAL A 261 -15.82 -7.14 16.10
CA VAL A 261 -14.76 -8.06 15.69
C VAL A 261 -13.89 -8.43 16.90
N ILE A 262 -13.47 -7.47 17.73
CA ILE A 262 -12.72 -7.76 18.97
C ILE A 262 -13.50 -8.72 19.88
N HIS A 263 -14.79 -8.44 20.12
CA HIS A 263 -15.63 -9.32 20.93
C HIS A 263 -15.65 -10.73 20.35
N ARG A 264 -15.87 -10.87 19.04
CA ARG A 264 -15.87 -12.18 18.36
C ARG A 264 -14.51 -12.87 18.42
N LEU A 265 -13.41 -12.15 18.29
CA LEU A 265 -12.05 -12.71 18.41
C LEU A 265 -11.84 -13.38 19.78
N ILE A 266 -12.27 -12.73 20.85
CA ILE A 266 -12.15 -13.29 22.21
C ILE A 266 -13.15 -14.43 22.41
N THR A 267 -14.44 -14.19 22.17
CA THR A 267 -15.50 -15.11 22.62
C THR A 267 -15.69 -16.31 21.70
N ILE A 268 -15.43 -16.16 20.40
CA ILE A 268 -15.66 -17.21 19.40
C ILE A 268 -14.34 -17.85 18.98
N HIS A 269 -13.34 -17.02 18.66
CA HIS A 269 -12.06 -17.52 18.13
C HIS A 269 -11.00 -17.77 19.21
N GLN A 270 -11.34 -17.52 20.49
CA GLN A 270 -10.46 -17.75 21.65
C GLN A 270 -9.09 -17.06 21.50
N LYS A 271 -9.06 -15.94 20.78
CA LYS A 271 -7.87 -15.11 20.63
C LYS A 271 -7.66 -14.30 21.90
N THR A 272 -6.42 -13.93 22.15
CA THR A 272 -6.00 -13.18 23.33
C THR A 272 -5.75 -11.72 22.98
N GLU A 273 -5.61 -10.88 24.00
CA GLU A 273 -5.21 -9.47 23.81
C GLU A 273 -3.81 -9.30 23.20
N SER A 274 -2.96 -10.33 23.26
CA SER A 274 -1.64 -10.34 22.62
C SER A 274 -1.66 -10.87 21.19
N SER A 275 -2.80 -11.40 20.72
CA SER A 275 -2.90 -11.99 19.40
C SER A 275 -2.81 -10.92 18.30
N PRO A 276 -2.09 -11.17 17.19
CA PRO A 276 -1.86 -10.17 16.14
C PRO A 276 -3.12 -9.49 15.58
N GLU A 277 -4.22 -10.23 15.48
CA GLU A 277 -5.51 -9.75 14.98
C GLU A 277 -6.16 -8.78 15.96
N PHE A 278 -6.07 -9.09 17.26
CA PHE A 278 -6.56 -8.22 18.32
C PHE A 278 -5.79 -6.89 18.33
N ILE A 279 -4.46 -6.97 18.25
CA ILE A 279 -3.58 -5.80 18.23
C ILE A 279 -3.84 -4.96 16.99
N GLY A 280 -3.92 -5.58 15.81
CA GLY A 280 -4.20 -4.89 14.56
C GLY A 280 -5.51 -4.10 14.60
N ILE A 281 -6.58 -4.66 15.16
CA ILE A 281 -7.86 -3.94 15.31
C ILE A 281 -7.77 -2.87 16.39
N SER A 282 -7.07 -3.15 17.48
CA SER A 282 -6.92 -2.20 18.60
C SER A 282 -6.16 -0.94 18.18
N LEU A 283 -5.15 -1.07 17.31
CA LEU A 283 -4.46 0.09 16.71
C LEU A 283 -5.42 0.94 15.84
N LYS A 284 -6.29 0.31 15.04
CA LYS A 284 -7.33 1.04 14.26
C LYS A 284 -8.33 1.75 15.17
N LEU A 285 -8.77 1.10 16.23
CA LEU A 285 -9.69 1.69 17.21
C LEU A 285 -9.04 2.89 17.91
N ALA A 286 -7.78 2.78 18.31
CA ALA A 286 -7.04 3.90 18.88
C ALA A 286 -6.96 5.08 17.91
N GLU A 287 -6.66 4.82 16.63
CA GLU A 287 -6.67 5.88 15.61
C GLU A 287 -8.06 6.48 15.41
N ILE A 288 -9.12 5.67 15.39
CA ILE A 288 -10.51 6.14 15.29
C ILE A 288 -10.85 7.07 16.45
N PHE A 289 -10.49 6.71 17.69
CA PHE A 289 -10.69 7.60 18.84
C PHE A 289 -9.97 8.93 18.64
N ALA A 290 -8.71 8.90 18.18
CA ALA A 290 -7.95 10.11 17.88
C ALA A 290 -8.65 10.97 16.81
N LYS A 291 -9.14 10.37 15.72
CA LYS A 291 -9.87 11.07 14.64
C LYS A 291 -11.21 11.64 15.12
N LYS A 292 -11.85 11.01 16.11
CA LYS A 292 -13.08 11.50 16.75
C LYS A 292 -12.81 12.58 17.81
N GLY A 293 -11.55 12.93 18.07
CA GLY A 293 -11.16 13.94 19.06
C GLY A 293 -10.93 13.40 20.47
N ASP A 294 -11.00 12.08 20.67
CA ASP A 294 -10.69 11.42 21.93
C ASP A 294 -9.24 10.91 21.94
N ALA A 295 -8.31 11.87 22.03
CA ALA A 295 -6.87 11.57 22.09
C ALA A 295 -6.47 10.84 23.39
N VAL A 296 -7.26 10.94 24.46
CA VAL A 296 -6.95 10.26 25.73
C VAL A 296 -7.19 8.77 25.61
N SER A 297 -8.36 8.36 25.10
CA SER A 297 -8.65 6.94 24.86
C SER A 297 -7.73 6.34 23.80
N ALA A 298 -7.36 7.12 22.78
CA ALA A 298 -6.37 6.70 21.79
C ALA A 298 -5.00 6.41 22.42
N ASP A 299 -4.51 7.31 23.29
CA ASP A 299 -3.23 7.14 23.98
C ASP A 299 -3.19 5.88 24.84
N ILE A 300 -4.28 5.60 25.57
CA ILE A 300 -4.45 4.37 26.35
C ILE A 300 -4.41 3.14 25.44
N GLY A 301 -5.12 3.18 24.30
CA GLY A 301 -5.17 2.09 23.34
C GLY A 301 -3.80 1.75 22.76
N TYR A 302 -3.04 2.76 22.31
CA TYR A 302 -1.69 2.55 21.79
C TYR A 302 -0.74 2.00 22.86
N LYS A 303 -0.76 2.55 24.08
CA LYS A 303 0.04 2.03 25.20
C LYS A 303 -0.29 0.58 25.53
N HIS A 304 -1.57 0.20 25.47
CA HIS A 304 -1.98 -1.18 25.67
C HIS A 304 -1.37 -2.11 24.61
N CYS A 305 -1.52 -1.78 23.33
CA CYS A 305 -0.95 -2.56 22.23
C CYS A 305 0.57 -2.72 22.38
N LEU A 306 1.26 -1.60 22.65
CA LEU A 306 2.71 -1.60 22.81
C LEU A 306 3.16 -2.48 23.97
N LYS A 307 2.53 -2.34 25.15
CA LYS A 307 2.82 -3.16 26.32
C LYS A 307 2.68 -4.66 26.02
N LYS A 308 1.58 -5.06 25.39
CA LYS A 308 1.31 -6.48 25.08
C LYS A 308 2.33 -7.06 24.10
N GLN A 309 2.78 -6.25 23.13
CA GLN A 309 3.76 -6.71 22.13
C GLN A 309 5.20 -6.72 22.64
N ILE A 310 5.55 -5.86 23.60
CA ILE A 310 6.81 -5.97 24.33
C ILE A 310 6.84 -7.29 25.11
N GLU A 311 5.79 -7.57 25.89
CA GLU A 311 5.67 -8.81 26.66
C GLU A 311 5.76 -10.06 25.76
N GLU A 312 5.16 -10.03 24.57
CA GLU A 312 5.20 -11.16 23.64
C GLU A 312 6.55 -11.32 22.95
N SER A 313 7.21 -10.22 22.60
CA SER A 313 8.57 -10.24 22.04
C SER A 313 9.59 -10.75 23.05
N ASP A 314 9.47 -10.37 24.33
CA ASP A 314 10.33 -10.87 25.41
C ASP A 314 10.17 -12.39 25.61
N LYS A 315 8.92 -12.89 25.57
CA LYS A 315 8.66 -14.34 25.61
C LYS A 315 9.27 -15.07 24.42
N ALA A 316 9.16 -14.50 23.22
CA ALA A 316 9.75 -15.08 22.01
C ALA A 316 11.28 -15.18 22.14
N LEU A 317 11.93 -14.12 22.64
CA LEU A 317 13.36 -14.11 22.89
C LEU A 317 13.78 -15.10 23.99
N GLY A 318 13.01 -15.18 25.08
CA GLY A 318 13.24 -16.15 26.15
C GLY A 318 13.18 -17.60 25.66
N LYS A 319 12.19 -17.95 24.84
CA LYS A 319 12.09 -19.27 24.19
C LYS A 319 13.30 -19.56 23.31
N PHE A 320 13.77 -18.57 22.57
CA PHE A 320 14.96 -18.71 21.74
C PHE A 320 16.20 -19.06 22.59
N TYR A 321 16.46 -18.30 23.66
CA TYR A 321 17.62 -18.54 24.53
C TYR A 321 17.56 -19.91 25.22
N ILE A 322 16.36 -20.38 25.60
CA ILE A 322 16.20 -21.75 26.14
C ILE A 322 16.52 -22.80 25.09
N ALA A 323 16.04 -22.62 23.85
CA ALA A 323 16.22 -23.59 22.78
C ALA A 323 17.67 -23.69 22.27
N HIS A 324 18.46 -22.60 22.35
CA HIS A 324 19.80 -22.55 21.78
C HIS A 324 20.92 -22.39 22.83
N GLY A 325 20.57 -22.17 24.10
CA GLY A 325 21.52 -22.02 25.21
C GLY A 325 21.88 -20.56 25.51
N ALA A 326 21.96 -20.22 26.80
CA ALA A 326 22.17 -18.85 27.29
C ALA A 326 23.54 -18.22 26.94
N HIS A 327 24.47 -19.01 26.40
CA HIS A 327 25.82 -18.57 26.02
C HIS A 327 25.95 -18.14 24.56
N ILE A 328 24.88 -18.19 23.77
CA ILE A 328 24.90 -17.62 22.42
C ILE A 328 24.73 -16.10 22.55
N GLU A 329 25.85 -15.38 22.47
CA GLU A 329 25.83 -13.97 22.09
C GLU A 329 25.40 -13.86 20.63
N LEU A 330 24.09 -13.76 20.42
CA LEU A 330 23.55 -13.37 19.13
C LEU A 330 23.99 -11.94 18.84
N LYS A 331 24.98 -11.78 17.95
CA LYS A 331 25.32 -10.44 17.43
C LYS A 331 24.10 -9.80 16.75
N ASN A 332 23.25 -10.61 16.12
CA ASN A 332 21.96 -10.17 15.61
C ASN A 332 20.91 -11.30 15.70
N PRO A 333 20.04 -11.29 16.73
CA PRO A 333 19.01 -12.32 16.91
C PRO A 333 18.17 -12.51 15.65
N MET A 334 17.72 -11.44 15.00
CA MET A 334 16.83 -11.57 13.85
C MET A 334 17.49 -12.18 12.59
N ASP A 335 18.83 -12.18 12.48
CA ASP A 335 19.54 -12.77 11.33
C ASP A 335 19.72 -14.29 11.46
N GLU A 336 19.84 -14.78 12.69
CA GLU A 336 20.05 -16.21 12.98
C GLU A 336 18.73 -16.94 13.26
N ILE A 337 17.69 -16.18 13.60
CA ILE A 337 16.41 -16.74 13.99
C ILE A 337 15.44 -16.73 12.80
N GLY A 338 15.01 -17.91 12.36
CA GLY A 338 14.04 -18.09 11.27
C GLY A 338 12.70 -17.37 11.48
N LEU A 339 11.84 -17.44 10.45
CA LEU A 339 10.53 -16.74 10.35
C LEU A 339 9.70 -16.76 11.65
N ASP A 340 9.69 -17.89 12.37
CA ASP A 340 8.89 -18.12 13.59
C ASP A 340 9.14 -17.12 14.73
N PHE A 341 10.28 -16.43 14.73
CA PHE A 341 10.59 -15.43 15.76
C PHE A 341 10.64 -14.00 15.23
N THR A 342 10.41 -13.76 13.94
CA THR A 342 10.41 -12.40 13.37
C THR A 342 9.05 -11.71 13.49
N GLU A 343 7.94 -12.48 13.53
CA GLU A 343 6.58 -11.94 13.55
C GLU A 343 6.25 -11.07 14.80
N PRO A 344 6.58 -11.49 16.04
CA PRO A 344 6.31 -10.67 17.22
C PRO A 344 7.05 -9.32 17.18
N PHE A 345 8.29 -9.31 16.69
CA PHE A 345 9.09 -8.09 16.56
C PHE A 345 8.56 -7.20 15.43
N ALA A 346 8.11 -7.76 14.32
CA ALA A 346 7.49 -6.96 13.25
C ALA A 346 6.24 -6.23 13.77
N LEU A 347 5.37 -6.93 14.52
CA LEU A 347 4.18 -6.35 15.12
C LEU A 347 4.50 -5.30 16.20
N LEU A 348 5.54 -5.54 17.00
CA LEU A 348 6.09 -4.55 17.92
C LEU A 348 6.59 -3.29 17.19
N GLY A 349 7.33 -3.46 16.09
CA GLY A 349 7.81 -2.36 15.25
C GLY A 349 6.66 -1.52 14.70
N MET A 350 5.56 -2.15 14.29
CA MET A 350 4.34 -1.42 13.91
C MET A 350 3.71 -0.67 15.08
N CYS A 351 3.61 -1.26 16.27
CA CYS A 351 3.08 -0.56 17.45
C CYS A 351 3.89 0.70 17.78
N PHE A 352 5.22 0.60 17.73
CA PHE A 352 6.12 1.75 17.90
C PHE A 352 5.90 2.82 16.83
N HIS A 353 5.87 2.41 15.56
CA HIS A 353 5.63 3.32 14.45
C HIS A 353 4.33 4.10 14.63
N GLU A 354 3.24 3.38 14.84
CA GLU A 354 1.89 3.94 14.94
C GLU A 354 1.74 4.88 16.12
N TYR A 355 2.28 4.48 17.28
CA TYR A 355 2.21 5.33 18.46
C TYR A 355 3.05 6.60 18.30
N GLY A 356 4.24 6.49 17.71
CA GLY A 356 5.07 7.64 17.37
C GLY A 356 4.36 8.64 16.47
N LEU A 357 3.69 8.18 15.40
CA LEU A 357 2.91 9.05 14.52
C LEU A 357 1.74 9.73 15.25
N PHE A 358 1.05 8.99 16.11
CA PHE A 358 -0.04 9.52 16.92
C PHE A 358 0.44 10.64 17.84
N LEU A 359 1.59 10.46 18.52
CA LEU A 359 2.15 11.51 19.39
C LEU A 359 2.49 12.78 18.61
N VAL A 360 3.07 12.68 17.41
CA VAL A 360 3.30 13.86 16.54
C VAL A 360 1.99 14.57 16.23
N ASP A 361 0.93 13.81 15.94
CA ASP A 361 -0.34 14.37 15.50
C ASP A 361 -1.13 15.06 16.64
N PHE A 362 -1.05 14.55 17.87
CA PHE A 362 -1.95 14.94 18.96
C PHE A 362 -1.25 15.47 20.23
N TYR A 363 0.03 15.19 20.43
CA TYR A 363 0.79 15.56 21.63
C TYR A 363 2.15 16.17 21.24
N PRO A 364 2.16 17.42 20.70
CA PRO A 364 3.40 18.06 20.24
C PRO A 364 4.44 18.26 21.35
N GLU A 365 4.02 18.31 22.61
CA GLU A 365 4.90 18.35 23.78
C GLU A 365 5.62 17.02 24.06
N ARG A 366 5.16 15.91 23.47
CA ARG A 366 5.74 14.56 23.58
C ARG A 366 6.52 14.17 22.32
N LEU A 367 7.04 15.15 21.58
CA LEU A 367 7.75 14.92 20.31
C LEU A 367 9.07 14.13 20.49
N ASP A 368 9.76 14.30 21.61
CA ASP A 368 10.97 13.52 21.90
C ASP A 368 10.65 12.04 22.12
N GLU A 369 9.58 11.75 22.85
CA GLU A 369 9.06 10.38 23.01
C GLU A 369 8.64 9.78 21.66
N ALA A 370 7.99 10.58 20.80
CA ALA A 370 7.64 10.15 19.44
C ALA A 370 8.87 9.73 18.64
N LYS A 371 9.96 10.51 18.69
CA LYS A 371 11.23 10.18 18.02
C LYS A 371 11.83 8.88 18.54
N GLU A 372 11.80 8.67 19.86
CA GLU A 372 12.30 7.41 20.47
C GLU A 372 11.55 6.21 19.90
N TYR A 373 10.22 6.26 19.86
CA TYR A 373 9.42 5.17 19.28
C TYR A 373 9.71 4.95 17.79
N ILE A 374 9.85 6.02 17.00
CA ILE A 374 10.20 5.89 15.59
C ILE A 374 11.60 5.28 15.41
N ASN A 375 12.54 5.62 16.28
CA ASN A 375 13.89 5.04 16.26
C ASN A 375 13.86 3.55 16.60
N GLU A 376 13.05 3.12 17.56
CA GLU A 376 12.86 1.69 17.86
C GLU A 376 12.20 0.96 16.69
N ALA A 377 11.18 1.54 16.05
CA ALA A 377 10.56 0.98 14.84
C ALA A 377 11.59 0.83 13.70
N LEU A 378 12.46 1.83 13.48
CA LEU A 378 13.53 1.75 12.49
C LEU A 378 14.57 0.69 12.83
N LYS A 379 14.99 0.56 14.10
CA LYS A 379 15.92 -0.49 14.54
C LYS A 379 15.35 -1.87 14.24
N ILE A 380 14.08 -2.11 14.55
CA ILE A 380 13.38 -3.36 14.25
C ILE A 380 13.32 -3.59 12.73
N SER A 381 12.90 -2.57 11.98
CA SER A 381 12.79 -2.62 10.52
C SER A 381 14.13 -2.96 9.85
N TYR A 382 15.22 -2.31 10.28
CA TYR A 382 16.56 -2.57 9.76
C TYR A 382 17.03 -3.99 10.03
N LYS A 383 16.67 -4.54 11.18
CA LYS A 383 17.01 -5.92 11.55
C LYS A 383 16.21 -6.95 10.75
N ILE A 384 14.92 -6.75 10.55
CA ILE A 384 14.05 -7.74 9.89
C ILE A 384 14.15 -7.66 8.37
N TYR A 385 14.09 -6.44 7.82
CA TYR A 385 13.96 -6.23 6.37
C TYR A 385 15.25 -5.71 5.73
N GLY A 386 16.25 -5.36 6.53
CA GLY A 386 17.48 -4.73 6.08
C GLY A 386 17.38 -3.21 5.99
N VAL A 387 18.56 -2.58 6.04
CA VAL A 387 18.72 -1.11 6.10
C VAL A 387 18.23 -0.39 4.84
N ASN A 388 18.18 -1.09 3.70
CA ASN A 388 17.74 -0.54 2.43
C ASN A 388 16.29 -0.92 2.09
N SER A 389 15.53 -1.49 3.03
CA SER A 389 14.15 -1.91 2.76
C SER A 389 13.23 -0.72 2.44
N SER A 390 12.26 -0.97 1.56
CA SER A 390 11.14 -0.06 1.33
C SER A 390 10.34 0.21 2.60
N HIS A 391 10.31 -0.74 3.53
CA HIS A 391 9.66 -0.58 4.83
C HIS A 391 10.33 0.50 5.70
N ALA A 392 11.66 0.47 5.80
CA ALA A 392 12.39 1.50 6.55
C ALA A 392 12.25 2.89 5.92
N LEU A 393 12.31 2.98 4.58
CA LEU A 393 12.05 4.24 3.87
C LEU A 393 10.62 4.75 4.11
N ASN A 394 9.64 3.85 4.18
CA ASN A 394 8.26 4.20 4.48
C ASN A 394 8.09 4.79 5.89
N ILE A 395 8.76 4.22 6.90
CA ILE A 395 8.76 4.76 8.27
C ILE A 395 9.33 6.19 8.27
N ILE A 396 10.48 6.39 7.63
CA ILE A 396 11.15 7.70 7.53
C ILE A 396 10.23 8.73 6.87
N VAL A 397 9.71 8.43 5.68
CA VAL A 397 8.91 9.40 4.92
C VAL A 397 7.57 9.70 5.60
N THR A 398 6.95 8.70 6.24
CA THR A 398 5.67 8.89 6.93
C THR A 398 5.83 9.77 8.15
N PHE A 399 6.83 9.49 9.01
CA PHE A 399 7.13 10.33 10.16
C PHE A 399 7.51 11.76 9.76
N SER A 400 8.37 11.89 8.74
CA SER A 400 8.80 13.20 8.24
C SER A 400 7.63 13.99 7.65
N GLY A 401 6.73 13.33 6.92
CA GLY A 401 5.50 13.93 6.42
C GLY A 401 4.58 14.45 7.53
N ARG A 402 4.42 13.70 8.64
CA ARG A 402 3.69 14.18 9.82
C ARG A 402 4.38 15.38 10.47
N CYS A 403 5.70 15.32 10.62
CA CYS A 403 6.49 16.43 11.16
C CYS A 403 6.33 17.71 10.32
N ILE A 404 6.38 17.61 8.99
CA ILE A 404 6.13 18.73 8.07
C ILE A 404 4.74 19.34 8.29
N LEU A 405 3.69 18.51 8.39
CA LEU A 405 2.32 18.98 8.65
C LEU A 405 2.19 19.70 10.01
N LYS A 406 3.12 19.45 10.94
CA LYS A 406 3.21 20.11 12.25
C LYS A 406 4.28 21.19 12.32
N ASN A 407 4.80 21.65 11.18
CA ASN A 407 5.86 22.66 11.06
C ASN A 407 7.19 22.26 11.75
N GLN A 408 7.42 20.98 11.99
CA GLN A 408 8.66 20.42 12.55
C GLN A 408 9.68 20.12 11.45
N PHE A 409 10.01 21.14 10.65
CA PHE A 409 10.79 20.97 9.41
C PHE A 409 12.22 20.48 9.64
N LYS A 410 12.88 20.91 10.73
CA LYS A 410 14.23 20.46 11.06
C LYS A 410 14.26 18.97 11.37
N ILE A 411 13.33 18.48 12.18
CA ILE A 411 13.22 17.06 12.52
C ILE A 411 12.90 16.24 11.26
N ALA A 412 11.95 16.71 10.44
CA ALA A 412 11.65 16.05 9.17
C ALA A 412 12.88 15.95 8.26
N ARG A 413 13.67 17.03 8.17
CA ARG A 413 14.92 17.04 7.40
C ARG A 413 15.91 16.02 7.94
N ASP A 414 16.17 16.01 9.25
CA ASP A 414 17.16 15.12 9.87
C ASP A 414 16.85 13.64 9.56
N TYR A 415 15.58 13.23 9.64
CA TYR A 415 15.15 11.87 9.28
C TYR A 415 15.26 11.59 7.77
N LEU A 416 14.90 12.56 6.91
CA LEU A 416 15.06 12.43 5.45
C LEU A 416 16.52 12.48 4.99
N GLU A 417 17.43 13.06 5.75
CA GLU A 417 18.87 12.98 5.47
C GLU A 417 19.41 11.59 5.78
N MET A 418 18.91 10.92 6.82
CA MET A 418 19.26 9.52 7.08
C MET A 418 18.94 8.66 5.85
N GLY A 419 17.74 8.76 5.28
CA GLY A 419 17.30 7.89 4.18
C GLY A 419 17.85 8.25 2.78
N ILE A 420 18.45 9.43 2.57
CA ILE A 420 18.70 9.94 1.22
C ILE A 420 19.70 9.08 0.43
N GLY A 421 20.76 8.59 1.08
CA GLY A 421 21.73 7.69 0.44
C GLY A 421 21.11 6.36 0.01
N ARG A 422 20.02 5.94 0.66
CA ARG A 422 19.31 4.68 0.37
C ARG A 422 18.38 4.82 -0.84
N VAL A 423 17.72 5.97 -0.95
CA VAL A 423 16.87 6.35 -2.09
C VAL A 423 17.64 6.30 -3.42
N LEU A 424 18.92 6.67 -3.41
CA LEU A 424 19.76 6.70 -4.61
C LEU A 424 20.17 5.31 -5.11
N VAL A 425 20.01 4.26 -4.30
CA VAL A 425 20.49 2.89 -4.60
C VAL A 425 19.36 1.93 -4.97
N GLN A 426 18.09 2.24 -4.65
CA GLN A 426 16.94 1.37 -4.95
C GLN A 426 15.75 2.13 -5.59
N PRO A 427 15.55 2.02 -6.91
CA PRO A 427 14.46 2.70 -7.62
C PRO A 427 13.09 2.00 -7.54
N GLU A 428 12.93 0.92 -6.77
CA GLU A 428 11.84 -0.04 -7.00
C GLU A 428 10.45 0.34 -6.47
N ASN A 429 10.28 1.48 -5.80
CA ASN A 429 8.96 1.97 -5.40
C ASN A 429 8.79 3.46 -5.69
N GLU A 430 8.38 3.74 -6.93
CA GLU A 430 8.17 5.10 -7.46
C GLU A 430 7.31 5.96 -6.52
N ASN A 431 6.25 5.40 -5.91
CA ASN A 431 5.34 6.16 -5.03
C ASN A 431 5.99 6.59 -3.70
N ILE A 432 6.79 5.71 -3.10
CA ILE A 432 7.54 6.06 -1.88
C ILE A 432 8.58 7.12 -2.23
N LEU A 433 9.28 6.97 -3.35
CA LEU A 433 10.28 7.92 -3.83
C LEU A 433 9.69 9.30 -4.16
N LEU A 434 8.52 9.35 -4.80
CA LEU A 434 7.79 10.59 -5.05
C LEU A 434 7.42 11.30 -3.75
N SER A 435 6.90 10.56 -2.78
CA SER A 435 6.57 11.09 -1.46
C SER A 435 7.82 11.59 -0.74
N TYR A 436 8.92 10.86 -0.87
CA TYR A 436 10.21 11.19 -0.28
C TYR A 436 10.77 12.50 -0.83
N TYR A 437 10.86 12.61 -2.15
CA TYR A 437 11.38 13.82 -2.81
C TYR A 437 10.52 15.03 -2.51
N CYS A 438 9.19 14.89 -2.50
CA CYS A 438 8.30 15.98 -2.09
C CYS A 438 8.53 16.40 -0.63
N CYS A 439 8.59 15.45 0.31
CA CYS A 439 8.82 15.77 1.72
C CYS A 439 10.20 16.39 1.96
N TYR A 440 11.23 15.88 1.28
CA TYR A 440 12.59 16.39 1.42
C TYR A 440 12.74 17.78 0.81
N SER A 441 12.14 18.01 -0.35
CA SER A 441 12.02 19.35 -0.95
C SER A 441 11.38 20.35 0.01
N GLU A 442 10.24 20.00 0.61
CA GLU A 442 9.53 20.85 1.57
C GLU A 442 10.39 21.14 2.82
N ALA A 443 11.02 20.11 3.39
CA ALA A 443 11.88 20.25 4.57
C ALA A 443 13.12 21.12 4.27
N LEU A 444 13.76 20.93 3.12
CA LEU A 444 14.87 21.77 2.65
C LEU A 444 14.45 23.22 2.46
N PHE A 445 13.28 23.45 1.84
CA PHE A 445 12.76 24.79 1.61
C PHE A 445 12.60 25.57 2.92
N HIS A 446 11.96 24.96 3.92
CA HIS A 446 11.70 25.57 5.22
C HIS A 446 12.93 25.64 6.13
N THR A 447 14.00 24.90 5.83
CA THR A 447 15.28 24.98 6.56
C THR A 447 16.32 25.89 5.90
N GLY A 448 15.97 26.53 4.78
CA GLY A 448 16.79 27.56 4.11
C GLY A 448 17.50 27.10 2.84
N GLU A 449 17.52 25.80 2.54
CA GLU A 449 18.20 25.19 1.39
C GLU A 449 17.34 25.26 0.12
N LYS A 450 16.93 26.47 -0.27
CA LYS A 450 15.90 26.71 -1.30
C LYS A 450 16.29 26.20 -2.69
N GLU A 451 17.57 26.25 -3.05
CA GLU A 451 18.03 25.78 -4.37
C GLU A 451 17.99 24.26 -4.45
N LEU A 452 18.44 23.58 -3.39
CA LEU A 452 18.34 22.14 -3.27
C LEU A 452 16.88 21.67 -3.18
N ALA A 453 16.02 22.43 -2.50
CA ALA A 453 14.58 22.16 -2.46
C ALA A 453 13.95 22.13 -3.86
N ILE A 454 14.31 23.09 -4.73
CA ILE A 454 13.86 23.11 -6.13
C ILE A 454 14.37 21.88 -6.87
N ASP A 455 15.64 21.51 -6.71
CA ASP A 455 16.22 20.33 -7.37
C ASP A 455 15.44 19.05 -7.02
N TYR A 456 15.13 18.82 -5.74
CA TYR A 456 14.34 17.66 -5.33
C TYR A 456 12.88 17.71 -5.81
N ALA A 457 12.28 18.89 -5.90
CA ALA A 457 10.96 19.04 -6.52
C ALA A 457 10.98 18.65 -8.00
N GLU A 458 12.04 19.01 -8.75
CA GLU A 458 12.21 18.61 -10.15
C GLU A 458 12.42 17.10 -10.30
N ARG A 459 13.20 16.49 -9.40
CA ARG A 459 13.37 15.03 -9.39
C ARG A 459 12.03 14.32 -9.20
N ALA A 460 11.17 14.82 -8.31
CA ALA A 460 9.82 14.30 -8.14
C ALA A 460 8.98 14.44 -9.43
N VAL A 461 9.02 15.60 -10.09
CA VAL A 461 8.30 15.81 -11.36
C VAL A 461 8.79 14.88 -12.46
N ASN A 462 10.10 14.66 -12.55
CA ASN A 462 10.69 13.77 -13.55
C ASN A 462 10.27 12.32 -13.30
N LEU A 463 10.32 11.85 -12.06
CA LEU A 463 9.85 10.52 -11.68
C LEU A 463 8.35 10.35 -11.96
N ALA A 464 7.54 11.39 -11.70
CA ALA A 464 6.10 11.34 -11.93
C ALA A 464 5.67 11.22 -13.40
N LYS A 465 6.59 11.41 -14.37
CA LYS A 465 6.32 11.25 -15.80
C LYS A 465 6.17 9.78 -16.21
N GLU A 466 6.63 8.84 -15.39
CA GLU A 466 6.51 7.41 -15.65
C GLU A 466 5.03 7.01 -15.81
N GLU A 467 4.75 6.13 -16.77
CA GLU A 467 3.38 5.73 -17.13
C GLU A 467 2.66 5.01 -15.98
N ALA A 468 3.40 4.38 -15.08
CA ALA A 468 2.86 3.65 -13.93
C ALA A 468 2.29 4.57 -12.83
N VAL A 469 2.62 5.86 -12.85
CA VAL A 469 2.17 6.84 -11.85
C VAL A 469 0.75 7.33 -12.17
N ASP A 470 -0.12 7.31 -11.16
CA ASP A 470 -1.51 7.78 -11.26
C ASP A 470 -1.57 9.25 -11.75
N PRO A 471 -2.40 9.59 -12.76
CA PRO A 471 -2.48 10.95 -13.30
C PRO A 471 -2.73 12.04 -12.25
N SER A 472 -3.52 11.74 -11.20
CA SER A 472 -3.79 12.69 -10.11
C SER A 472 -2.56 12.95 -9.25
N VAL A 473 -1.68 11.96 -9.08
CA VAL A 473 -0.40 12.11 -8.38
C VAL A 473 0.55 12.95 -9.24
N ARG A 474 0.59 12.70 -10.56
CA ARG A 474 1.40 13.48 -11.50
C ARG A 474 1.02 14.96 -11.52
N GLU A 475 -0.28 15.26 -11.55
CA GLU A 475 -0.79 16.63 -11.46
C GLU A 475 -0.39 17.29 -10.15
N TYR A 476 -0.59 16.59 -9.02
CA TYR A 476 -0.23 17.08 -7.69
C TYR A 476 1.27 17.42 -7.58
N VAL A 477 2.16 16.54 -8.05
CA VAL A 477 3.61 16.75 -7.97
C VAL A 477 4.05 17.92 -8.86
N SER A 478 3.44 18.07 -10.04
CA SER A 478 3.69 19.21 -10.93
C SER A 478 3.32 20.54 -10.27
N ASP A 479 2.15 20.61 -9.63
CA ASP A 479 1.69 21.82 -8.95
C ASP A 479 2.51 22.13 -7.69
N PHE A 480 2.89 21.09 -6.93
CA PHE A 480 3.82 21.22 -5.81
C PHE A 480 5.15 21.86 -6.24
N ALA A 481 5.79 21.36 -7.30
CA ALA A 481 7.06 21.90 -7.77
C ALA A 481 6.95 23.36 -8.26
N LYS A 482 5.85 23.70 -8.96
CA LYS A 482 5.57 25.10 -9.34
C LYS A 482 5.45 26.00 -8.11
N GLN A 483 4.79 25.53 -7.05
CA GLN A 483 4.64 26.27 -5.80
C GLN A 483 6.00 26.52 -5.13
N ILE A 484 6.83 25.48 -4.95
CA ILE A 484 8.17 25.60 -4.39
C ILE A 484 9.02 26.62 -5.16
N ARG A 485 9.05 26.55 -6.49
CA ARG A 485 9.78 27.53 -7.33
C ARG A 485 9.27 28.95 -7.13
N ARG A 486 7.94 29.13 -7.14
CA ARG A 486 7.32 30.45 -6.99
C ARG A 486 7.69 31.05 -5.64
N ASP A 487 7.57 30.27 -4.58
CA ASP A 487 7.77 30.75 -3.21
C ASP A 487 9.27 31.01 -2.93
N ALA A 488 10.17 30.21 -3.49
CA ALA A 488 11.62 30.46 -3.47
C ALA A 488 11.99 31.78 -4.18
N SER A 489 11.36 32.07 -5.33
CA SER A 489 11.61 33.31 -6.09
C SER A 489 11.10 34.57 -5.37
N ARG A 490 10.00 34.46 -4.62
CA ARG A 490 9.44 35.55 -3.80
C ARG A 490 10.36 35.88 -2.63
N SER A 491 10.95 34.88 -2.01
CA SER A 491 11.90 35.07 -0.91
C SER A 491 13.21 35.74 -1.39
N LYS A 492 13.72 35.41 -2.59
CA LYS A 492 14.85 36.15 -3.19
C LYS A 492 14.53 37.63 -3.42
N ARG A 493 13.26 37.97 -3.76
CA ARG A 493 12.83 39.37 -3.91
C ARG A 493 12.72 40.12 -2.57
N SER A 494 12.29 39.46 -1.48
CA SER A 494 12.25 40.09 -0.16
C SER A 494 13.64 40.31 0.43
N GLU A 495 14.57 39.36 0.25
CA GLU A 495 15.98 39.51 0.64
C GLU A 495 16.68 40.62 -0.18
N ASN A 496 16.42 40.71 -1.49
CA ASN A 496 16.92 41.81 -2.31
C ASN A 496 16.23 43.17 -2.03
N SER A 497 15.09 43.19 -1.35
CA SER A 497 14.42 44.43 -0.91
C SER A 497 14.91 44.96 0.43
N LEU A 498 15.74 44.19 1.16
CA LEU A 498 16.41 44.64 2.39
C LEU A 498 17.71 45.42 2.12
N LEU A 499 18.07 45.64 0.86
CA LEU A 499 19.11 46.59 0.43
C LEU A 499 18.46 47.86 -0.13
N LYS A 500 17.86 48.66 0.77
CA LYS A 500 17.68 50.13 0.69
C LYS A 500 16.73 50.60 1.77
N TRP A 501 17.28 50.88 2.95
CA TRP A 501 16.75 51.90 3.85
C TRP A 501 17.86 52.95 4.02
N PRO A 502 17.72 54.16 3.46
CA PRO A 502 18.55 55.28 3.83
C PRO A 502 17.93 55.97 5.04
N PHE A 503 18.63 55.89 6.18
CA PHE A 503 18.46 56.65 7.42
C PHE A 503 17.13 56.54 8.18
#